data_AF-A0A6B3GQV9-F1
#
_entry.id   AF-A0A6B3GQV9-F1
#
_cell.length_a   1.000
_cell.length_b   1.000
_cell.length_c   1.000
_cell.angle_alpha   90.00
_cell.angle_beta   90.00
_cell.angle_gamma   90.00
#
_symmetry.space_group_name_H-M   'P 1'
#
loop_
_entity.id
_entity.type
_entity.pdbx_description
1 polymer ?
#
loop_
_entity_poly.entity_id
_entity_poly.type
_entity_poly.pdbx_seq_one_letter_code
_entity_poly.pdbx_strand_id
1 'polypeptide(L)'
;MAADEIPQRLVASYATGFGEEGRAWITGLPFLAADLLERWQLRRDGGVRSGQASLVLPVLRPDGTRAVLKLQLPREETTAALIGLRAWNGDGMVRLLDHDPVSSGMLLERLDGARTLASIDDDDVALGILADLHARLV
;
A
#
# COMPACT_ATOMS: atom_id res chain seq x y z
N MET A 1 6.81 12.76 -8.68
CA MET A 1 7.40 11.46 -9.03
C MET A 1 7.59 11.45 -10.53
N ALA A 2 8.75 11.09 -11.04
CA ALA A 2 8.99 11.00 -12.47
C ALA A 2 8.55 9.63 -13.02
N ALA A 3 8.21 9.55 -14.30
CA ALA A 3 7.67 8.32 -14.91
C ALA A 3 8.69 7.16 -14.91
N ASP A 4 9.97 7.47 -14.98
CA ASP A 4 11.09 6.53 -14.90
C ASP A 4 11.28 5.94 -13.48
N GLU A 5 10.70 6.55 -12.44
CA GLU A 5 10.68 5.98 -11.10
C GLU A 5 9.68 4.82 -10.95
N ILE A 6 8.77 4.60 -11.92
CA ILE A 6 7.78 3.52 -11.84
C ILE A 6 8.47 2.19 -12.13
N PRO A 7 8.44 1.21 -11.19
CA PRO A 7 9.12 -0.06 -11.40
C PRO A 7 8.59 -0.82 -12.62
N GLN A 8 9.48 -1.22 -13.54
CA GLN A 8 9.14 -1.92 -14.78
C GLN A 8 8.26 -3.17 -14.57
N ARG A 9 8.46 -3.88 -13.45
CA ARG A 9 7.62 -5.03 -13.08
C ARG A 9 6.14 -4.68 -12.92
N LEU A 10 5.84 -3.50 -12.38
CA LEU A 10 4.47 -3.01 -12.19
C LEU A 10 3.87 -2.64 -13.56
N VAL A 11 4.66 -1.95 -14.39
CA VAL A 11 4.28 -1.61 -15.78
C VAL A 11 3.91 -2.87 -16.56
N ALA A 12 4.77 -3.90 -16.52
CA ALA A 12 4.53 -5.17 -17.19
C ALA A 12 3.29 -5.88 -16.64
N SER A 13 3.16 -6.00 -15.32
CA SER A 13 1.99 -6.64 -14.69
C SER A 13 0.68 -5.97 -15.10
N TYR A 14 0.64 -4.65 -15.17
CA TYR A 14 -0.56 -3.91 -15.57
C TYR A 14 -0.85 -4.00 -17.06
N ALA A 15 0.17 -3.97 -17.91
CA ALA A 15 0.02 -4.16 -19.34
C ALA A 15 -0.51 -5.57 -19.68
N THR A 16 -0.04 -6.60 -18.99
CA THR A 16 -0.48 -7.98 -19.18
C THR A 16 -1.86 -8.24 -18.57
N GLY A 17 -2.11 -7.77 -17.34
CA GLY A 17 -3.36 -8.05 -16.63
C GLY A 17 -4.55 -7.21 -17.05
N PHE A 18 -4.32 -5.99 -17.54
CA PHE A 18 -5.40 -5.00 -17.76
C PHE A 18 -5.32 -4.28 -19.12
N GLY A 19 -4.42 -4.69 -20.02
CA GLY A 19 -4.35 -4.15 -21.38
C GLY A 19 -4.18 -2.62 -21.44
N GLU A 20 -4.99 -1.95 -22.25
CA GLU A 20 -4.94 -0.49 -22.44
C GLU A 20 -5.31 0.29 -21.18
N GLU A 21 -6.30 -0.17 -20.41
CA GLU A 21 -6.69 0.45 -19.13
C GLU A 21 -5.51 0.46 -18.16
N GLY A 22 -4.80 -0.67 -18.07
CA GLY A 22 -3.59 -0.77 -17.24
C GLY A 22 -2.49 0.19 -17.68
N ARG A 23 -2.25 0.32 -18.98
CA ARG A 23 -1.27 1.26 -19.54
C ARG A 23 -1.65 2.72 -19.27
N ALA A 24 -2.94 3.06 -19.42
CA ALA A 24 -3.45 4.39 -19.14
C ALA A 24 -3.29 4.75 -17.66
N TRP A 25 -3.59 3.81 -16.75
CA TRP A 25 -3.41 4.00 -15.32
C TRP A 25 -1.93 4.20 -14.94
N ILE A 26 -1.02 3.39 -15.47
CA ILE A 26 0.42 3.55 -15.27
C ILE A 26 0.89 4.94 -15.75
N THR A 27 0.35 5.42 -16.88
CA THR A 27 0.69 6.75 -17.41
C THR A 27 0.20 7.88 -16.50
N GLY A 28 -0.96 7.70 -15.85
CA GLY A 28 -1.54 8.66 -14.92
C GLY A 28 -0.92 8.66 -13.50
N LEU A 29 -0.23 7.59 -13.12
CA LEU A 29 0.34 7.42 -11.77
C LEU A 29 1.19 8.60 -11.26
N PRO A 30 2.10 9.20 -12.06
CA PRO A 30 2.90 10.35 -11.61
C PRO A 30 2.05 11.54 -11.15
N PHE A 31 0.97 11.84 -11.88
CA PHE A 31 0.05 12.93 -11.58
C PHE A 31 -0.78 12.62 -10.34
N LEU A 32 -1.33 11.40 -10.26
CA LEU A 32 -2.09 10.96 -9.10
C LEU A 32 -1.25 10.99 -7.81
N ALA A 33 0.00 10.51 -7.89
CA ALA A 33 0.91 10.57 -6.75
C ALA A 33 1.23 12.00 -6.34
N ALA A 34 1.44 12.92 -7.29
CA ALA A 34 1.70 14.32 -6.99
C ALA A 34 0.50 14.98 -6.30
N ASP A 35 -0.71 14.79 -6.82
CA ASP A 35 -1.96 15.30 -6.24
C ASP A 35 -2.15 14.83 -4.80
N LEU A 36 -2.02 13.51 -4.54
CA LEU A 36 -2.20 12.97 -3.19
C LEU A 36 -1.11 13.41 -2.22
N LEU A 37 0.14 13.53 -2.68
CA LEU A 37 1.22 14.06 -1.84
C LEU A 37 0.95 15.52 -1.45
N GLU A 38 0.45 16.34 -2.36
CA GLU A 38 0.11 17.74 -2.11
C GLU A 38 -1.11 17.86 -1.19
N ARG A 39 -2.24 17.22 -1.54
CA ARG A 39 -3.49 17.31 -0.78
C ARG A 39 -3.35 16.84 0.66
N TRP A 40 -2.55 15.79 0.89
CA TRP A 40 -2.30 15.25 2.23
C TRP A 40 -1.05 15.82 2.90
N GLN A 41 -0.39 16.80 2.28
CA GLN A 41 0.82 17.46 2.80
C GLN A 41 1.94 16.45 3.17
N LEU A 42 2.10 15.43 2.34
CA LEU A 42 3.03 14.34 2.54
C LEU A 42 4.39 14.66 1.94
N ARG A 43 5.45 14.41 2.69
CA ARG A 43 6.83 14.46 2.18
C ARG A 43 7.32 13.05 1.89
N ARG A 44 7.96 12.82 0.74
CA ARG A 44 8.60 11.53 0.46
C ARG A 44 9.71 11.23 1.48
N ASP A 45 9.78 9.97 1.90
CA ASP A 45 10.71 9.44 2.90
C ASP A 45 11.32 8.11 2.45
N GLY A 46 11.76 8.06 1.19
CA GLY A 46 12.39 6.88 0.59
C GLY A 46 12.10 6.72 -0.89
N GLY A 47 12.73 5.70 -1.48
CA GLY A 47 12.53 5.31 -2.87
C GLY A 47 11.17 4.68 -3.13
N VAL A 48 10.74 4.73 -4.39
CA VAL A 48 9.52 4.04 -4.84
C VAL A 48 9.68 2.53 -4.66
N ARG A 49 8.64 1.89 -4.12
CA ARG A 49 8.53 0.43 -4.08
C ARG A 49 7.28 0.03 -4.86
N SER A 50 7.20 -1.23 -5.24
CA SER A 50 5.97 -1.80 -5.80
C SER A 50 5.79 -3.23 -5.35
N GLY A 51 4.56 -3.74 -5.48
CA GLY A 51 4.24 -5.16 -5.56
C GLY A 51 4.03 -5.57 -7.03
N GLN A 52 3.18 -6.59 -7.25
CA GLN A 52 2.64 -6.87 -8.60
C GLN A 52 1.45 -5.95 -8.95
N ALA A 53 0.65 -5.57 -7.94
CA ALA A 53 -0.61 -4.85 -8.15
C ALA A 53 -0.60 -3.38 -7.65
N SER A 54 0.42 -2.94 -6.91
CA SER A 54 0.40 -1.60 -6.31
C SER A 54 1.76 -0.92 -6.37
N LEU A 55 1.73 0.41 -6.51
CA LEU A 55 2.84 1.30 -6.21
C LEU A 55 2.80 1.66 -4.72
N VAL A 56 3.97 1.78 -4.09
CA VAL A 56 4.10 2.14 -2.67
C VAL A 56 5.16 3.23 -2.54
N LEU A 57 4.77 4.35 -1.92
CA LEU A 57 5.63 5.49 -1.66
C LEU A 57 5.78 5.67 -0.15
N PRO A 58 6.97 5.44 0.42
CA PRO A 58 7.27 5.84 1.80
C PRO A 58 7.15 7.35 1.95
N VAL A 59 6.43 7.80 2.97
CA VAL A 59 6.15 9.22 3.22
C VAL A 59 6.21 9.55 4.71
N LEU A 60 6.34 10.83 4.99
CA LEU A 60 6.16 11.45 6.30
C LEU A 60 4.95 12.39 6.23
N ARG A 61 4.11 12.31 7.24
CA ARG A 61 3.00 13.24 7.48
C ARG A 61 3.52 14.55 8.11
N PRO A 62 2.70 15.62 8.14
CA PRO A 62 3.10 16.90 8.73
C PRO A 62 3.56 16.83 10.20
N ASP A 63 3.02 15.87 10.96
CA ASP A 63 3.37 15.59 12.35
C ASP A 63 4.67 14.75 12.51
N GLY A 64 5.32 14.39 11.39
CA GLY A 64 6.49 13.51 11.38
C GLY A 64 6.17 12.01 11.43
N THR A 65 4.89 11.63 11.48
CA THR A 65 4.50 10.22 11.47
C THR A 65 4.89 9.55 10.15
N ARG A 66 5.55 8.39 10.25
CA ARG A 66 5.93 7.55 9.11
C ARG A 66 4.71 6.81 8.55
N ALA A 67 4.47 6.95 7.26
CA ALA A 67 3.36 6.31 6.56
C ALA A 67 3.80 5.79 5.18
N VAL A 68 2.90 5.07 4.50
CA VAL A 68 3.06 4.67 3.10
C VAL A 68 1.83 5.09 2.31
N LEU A 69 2.05 5.77 1.20
CA LEU A 69 1.03 6.02 0.19
C LEU A 69 1.00 4.83 -0.78
N LYS A 70 -0.10 4.08 -0.79
CA LYS A 70 -0.34 2.92 -1.65
C LYS A 70 -1.31 3.32 -2.77
N LEU A 71 -0.90 3.08 -4.02
CA LEU A 71 -1.70 3.34 -5.22
C LEU A 71 -1.92 2.04 -5.99
N GLN A 72 -3.17 1.79 -6.34
CA GLN A 72 -3.63 0.65 -7.12
C GLN A 72 -4.83 1.09 -7.97
N LEU A 73 -5.02 0.48 -9.14
CA LEU A 73 -6.19 0.77 -9.98
C LEU A 73 -7.49 0.46 -9.22
N PRO A 74 -8.45 1.41 -9.15
CA PRO A 74 -9.74 1.19 -8.51
C PRO A 74 -10.49 0.00 -9.09
N ARG A 75 -10.73 -1.01 -8.26
CA ARG A 75 -11.55 -2.20 -8.55
C ARG A 75 -12.32 -2.65 -7.30
N GLU A 76 -13.10 -3.72 -7.45
CA GLU A 76 -13.85 -4.32 -6.34
C GLU A 76 -12.92 -4.74 -5.20
N GLU A 77 -11.74 -5.28 -5.52
CA GLU A 77 -10.75 -5.74 -4.54
C GLU A 77 -10.16 -4.59 -3.72
N THR A 78 -9.93 -3.41 -4.33
CA THR A 78 -9.46 -2.24 -3.59
C THR A 78 -10.54 -1.70 -2.66
N THR A 79 -11.80 -1.75 -3.08
CA THR A 79 -12.94 -1.37 -2.23
C THR A 79 -13.10 -2.34 -1.06
N ALA A 80 -13.01 -3.65 -1.30
CA ALA A 80 -13.05 -4.67 -0.26
C ALA A 80 -11.89 -4.50 0.73
N ALA A 81 -10.68 -4.18 0.25
CA ALA A 81 -9.53 -3.91 1.12
C ALA A 81 -9.77 -2.72 2.07
N LEU A 82 -10.43 -1.65 1.62
CA LEU A 82 -10.79 -0.52 2.49
C LEU A 82 -11.75 -0.94 3.60
N ILE A 83 -12.74 -1.79 3.28
CA ILE A 83 -13.69 -2.31 4.27
C ILE A 83 -12.93 -3.12 5.33
N GLY A 84 -12.06 -4.05 4.90
CA GLY A 84 -11.23 -4.84 5.81
C GLY A 84 -10.34 -3.98 6.70
N LEU A 85 -9.59 -3.04 6.12
CA LEU A 85 -8.71 -2.15 6.89
C LEU A 85 -9.46 -1.32 7.94
N ARG A 86 -10.69 -0.88 7.63
CA ARG A 86 -11.54 -0.15 8.59
C ARG A 86 -12.11 -1.05 9.68
N ALA A 87 -12.53 -2.26 9.32
CA ALA A 87 -13.10 -3.21 10.27
C ALA A 87 -12.04 -3.67 11.29
N TRP A 88 -10.82 -3.95 10.83
CA TRP A 88 -9.73 -4.44 11.68
C TRP A 88 -8.97 -3.31 12.40
N ASN A 89 -8.89 -2.11 11.83
CA ASN A 89 -8.39 -0.89 12.49
C ASN A 89 -7.11 -1.04 13.36
N GLY A 90 -6.09 -1.73 12.83
CA GLY A 90 -4.83 -1.93 13.57
C GLY A 90 -4.75 -3.24 14.37
N ASP A 91 -5.83 -4.00 14.49
CA ASP A 91 -5.85 -5.25 15.24
C ASP A 91 -5.26 -6.42 14.43
N GLY A 92 -3.93 -6.51 14.33
CA GLY A 92 -3.27 -7.52 13.50
C GLY A 92 -3.23 -7.17 12.00
N MET A 93 -3.61 -5.95 11.63
CA MET A 93 -3.49 -5.40 10.28
C MET A 93 -2.96 -3.96 10.35
N VAL A 94 -2.35 -3.44 9.29
CA VAL A 94 -1.95 -2.03 9.22
C VAL A 94 -3.16 -1.10 9.38
N ARG A 95 -2.98 0.05 10.04
CA ARG A 95 -4.03 1.07 10.11
C ARG A 95 -4.20 1.80 8.77
N LEU A 96 -5.45 2.03 8.37
CA LEU A 96 -5.81 3.02 7.35
C LEU A 96 -5.80 4.40 8.00
N LEU A 97 -4.90 5.27 7.56
CA LEU A 97 -4.74 6.63 8.07
C LEU A 97 -5.59 7.63 7.29
N ASP A 98 -5.69 7.45 5.97
CA ASP A 98 -6.53 8.25 5.08
C ASP A 98 -6.80 7.48 3.77
N HIS A 99 -7.80 7.91 3.00
CA HIS A 99 -8.10 7.34 1.69
C HIS A 99 -8.74 8.37 0.75
N ASP A 100 -8.49 8.22 -0.55
CA ASP A 100 -9.15 8.99 -1.60
C ASP A 100 -10.22 8.11 -2.28
N PRO A 101 -11.51 8.46 -2.18
CA PRO A 101 -12.58 7.60 -2.67
C PRO A 101 -12.65 7.51 -4.21
N VAL A 102 -12.09 8.48 -4.94
CA VAL A 102 -12.12 8.51 -6.41
C VAL A 102 -11.01 7.64 -6.99
N SER A 103 -9.78 7.84 -6.52
CA SER A 103 -8.60 7.12 -7.01
C SER A 103 -8.31 5.82 -6.26
N SER A 104 -9.05 5.53 -5.17
CA SER A 104 -8.77 4.44 -4.24
C SER A 104 -7.37 4.49 -3.61
N GLY A 105 -6.70 5.64 -3.67
CA GLY A 105 -5.42 5.85 -3.01
C GLY A 105 -5.54 5.71 -1.50
N MET A 106 -4.59 5.05 -0.87
CA MET A 106 -4.62 4.78 0.58
C MET A 106 -3.35 5.30 1.25
N LEU A 107 -3.51 6.02 2.35
CA LEU A 107 -2.43 6.32 3.28
C LEU A 107 -2.50 5.30 4.42
N LEU A 108 -1.46 4.49 4.56
CA LEU A 108 -1.40 3.41 5.55
C LEU A 108 -0.28 3.66 6.56
N GLU A 109 -0.43 3.09 7.74
CA GLU A 109 0.66 2.93 8.69
C GLU A 109 1.87 2.26 8.03
N ARG A 110 3.07 2.77 8.30
CA ARG A 110 4.30 2.18 7.76
C ARG A 110 4.83 1.08 8.67
N LEU A 111 4.80 -0.15 8.17
CA LEU A 111 5.47 -1.28 8.81
C LEU A 111 6.98 -1.30 8.56
N ASP A 112 7.69 -2.00 9.46
CA ASP A 112 9.07 -2.39 9.25
C ASP A 112 9.12 -3.70 8.42
N GLY A 113 9.48 -3.56 7.14
CA GLY A 113 9.56 -4.70 6.22
C GLY A 113 10.69 -5.70 6.52
N ALA A 114 11.61 -5.39 7.44
CA ALA A 114 12.65 -6.33 7.88
C ALA A 114 12.15 -7.28 8.98
N ARG A 115 11.02 -6.95 9.64
CA ARG A 115 10.44 -7.74 10.74
C ARG A 115 9.26 -8.55 10.23
N THR A 116 9.56 -9.60 9.48
CA THR A 116 8.54 -10.50 8.96
C THR A 116 8.34 -11.70 9.88
N LEU A 117 7.22 -12.40 9.79
CA LEU A 117 7.05 -13.65 10.54
C LEU A 117 8.14 -14.68 10.17
N ALA A 118 8.55 -14.71 8.91
CA ALA A 118 9.60 -15.60 8.40
C ALA A 118 11.01 -15.25 8.91
N SER A 119 11.20 -14.11 9.59
CA SER A 119 12.48 -13.77 10.24
C SER A 119 12.53 -14.18 11.71
N ILE A 120 11.53 -14.91 12.21
CA ILE A 120 11.50 -15.44 13.58
C ILE A 120 12.00 -16.88 13.52
N ASP A 121 13.10 -17.17 14.21
CA ASP A 121 13.73 -18.50 14.20
C ASP A 121 13.02 -19.50 15.14
N ASP A 122 12.27 -19.01 16.13
CA ASP A 122 11.51 -19.83 17.07
C ASP A 122 10.12 -20.15 16.50
N ASP A 123 9.94 -21.40 16.11
CA ASP A 123 8.70 -21.91 15.50
C ASP A 123 7.49 -21.80 16.44
N ASP A 124 7.66 -22.00 17.75
CA ASP A 124 6.57 -21.90 18.72
C ASP A 124 6.08 -20.44 18.82
N VAL A 125 7.02 -19.49 18.81
CA VAL A 125 6.69 -18.04 18.77
C VAL A 125 6.00 -17.67 17.46
N ALA A 126 6.53 -18.11 16.32
CA ALA A 126 5.94 -17.80 15.01
C ALA A 126 4.53 -18.39 14.86
N LEU A 127 4.34 -19.64 15.29
CA LEU A 127 3.04 -20.32 15.26
C LEU A 127 2.06 -19.70 16.25
N GLY A 128 2.51 -19.30 17.43
CA GLY A 128 1.69 -18.58 18.41
C GLY A 128 1.12 -17.28 17.83
N ILE A 129 1.96 -16.46 17.17
CA ILE A 129 1.51 -15.22 16.51
C ILE A 129 0.45 -15.51 15.43
N LEU A 130 0.64 -16.56 14.62
CA LEU A 130 -0.35 -16.97 13.62
C LEU A 130 -1.66 -17.44 14.26
N ALA A 131 -1.59 -18.25 15.32
CA ALA A 131 -2.75 -18.75 16.03
C ALA A 131 -3.55 -17.61 16.67
N ASP A 132 -2.87 -16.65 17.30
CA ASP A 132 -3.49 -15.46 17.90
C ASP A 132 -4.16 -14.57 16.85
N LEU A 133 -3.57 -14.43 15.67
CA LEU A 133 -4.22 -13.74 14.55
C LEU A 133 -5.44 -14.52 14.04
N HIS A 134 -5.31 -15.84 13.87
CA HIS A 134 -6.39 -16.68 13.37
C HIS A 134 -7.59 -16.70 14.30
N ALA A 135 -7.38 -16.72 15.62
CA ALA A 135 -8.44 -16.71 16.62
C ALA A 135 -9.32 -15.44 16.60
N ARG A 136 -8.86 -14.37 15.93
CA ARG A 136 -9.58 -13.10 15.76
C ARG A 136 -10.33 -13.01 14.42
N LEU A 137 -10.12 -13.94 13.49
CA LEU A 137 -10.83 -13.97 12.21
C LEU A 137 -12.31 -14.29 12.49
N VAL A 138 -13.19 -13.34 12.15
CA VAL A 138 -14.66 -13.47 12.18
C VAL A 138 -15.21 -14.12 10.93
#